data_AF-A0A1I2VHF0-F1
#
_entry.id   AF-A0A1I2VHF0-F1
#
_cell.length_a   1.000
_cell.length_b   1.000
_cell.length_c   1.000
_cell.angle_alpha   90.00
_cell.angle_beta   90.00
_cell.angle_gamma   90.00
#
_symmetry.space_group_name_H-M   'P 1'
#
loop_
_entity.id
_entity.type
_entity.pdbx_description
1 polymer ?
#
loop_
_entity_poly.entity_id
_entity_poly.type
_entity_poly.pdbx_seq_one_letter_code
_entity_poly.pdbx_strand_id
1 'polypeptide(L)'
;MSAAKRFVYPLEPLRLTREWALDAARQALARQNAVLAEAGQAMDRARRQESMAQQQARALGAGGSALPLQQLLQHGRYLDWLGQAAQAAAQQLDEAGQERDALAGQLAVAQRALDGVERHRKQVRQAFQRAQAQEEARQADDLWGVLQAARSRHGN
;
A
#
# COMPACT_ATOMS: atom_id res chain seq x y z
N MET A 1 -20.13 -31.98 31.22
CA MET A 1 -20.23 -31.31 29.91
C MET A 1 -18.85 -30.84 29.52
N SER A 2 -18.19 -31.51 28.58
CA SER A 2 -16.83 -31.12 28.16
C SER A 2 -16.93 -29.84 27.33
N ALA A 3 -16.20 -28.79 27.69
CA ALA A 3 -16.19 -27.54 26.93
C ALA A 3 -15.65 -27.81 25.52
N ALA A 4 -16.43 -27.46 24.48
CA ALA A 4 -16.00 -27.62 23.09
C ALA A 4 -14.65 -26.93 22.87
N LYS A 5 -13.66 -27.67 22.36
CA LYS A 5 -12.33 -27.13 22.07
C LYS A 5 -12.47 -25.97 21.09
N ARG A 6 -11.94 -24.79 21.44
CA ARG A 6 -11.95 -23.61 20.57
C ARG A 6 -10.80 -23.69 19.57
N PHE A 7 -11.04 -23.24 18.34
CA PHE A 7 -9.99 -23.13 17.32
C PHE A 7 -9.00 -22.01 17.68
N VAL A 8 -7.72 -22.34 17.77
CA VAL A 8 -6.62 -21.38 17.94
C VAL A 8 -5.67 -21.52 16.76
N TYR A 9 -5.41 -20.42 16.07
CA TYR A 9 -4.50 -20.43 14.93
C TYR A 9 -3.04 -20.31 15.38
N PRO A 10 -2.17 -21.29 15.10
CA PRO A 10 -0.80 -21.31 15.65
C PRO A 10 0.10 -20.19 15.09
N LEU A 11 -0.23 -19.65 13.91
CA LEU A 11 0.55 -18.57 13.27
C LEU A 11 -0.11 -17.19 13.43
N GLU A 12 -0.93 -17.00 14.47
CA GLU A 12 -1.56 -15.70 14.76
C GLU A 12 -0.53 -14.56 14.95
N PRO A 13 0.59 -14.75 15.68
CA PRO A 13 1.61 -13.69 15.80
C PRO A 13 2.18 -13.26 14.45
N LEU A 14 2.47 -14.24 13.57
CA LEU A 14 2.96 -13.97 12.22
C LEU A 14 1.93 -13.20 11.38
N ARG A 15 0.65 -13.57 11.48
CA ARG A 15 -0.46 -12.88 10.80
C ARG A 15 -0.50 -11.40 11.19
N LEU A 16 -0.45 -11.12 12.49
CA LEU A 16 -0.43 -9.75 13.02
C LEU A 16 0.80 -8.97 12.56
N THR A 17 1.99 -9.58 12.56
CA THR A 17 3.20 -8.93 12.03
C THR A 17 3.05 -8.56 10.54
N ARG A 18 2.42 -9.43 9.73
CA ARG A 18 2.16 -9.14 8.31
C ARG A 18 1.11 -8.05 8.12
N GLU A 19 0.10 -8.02 8.98
CA GLU A 19 -0.93 -6.98 9.00
C GLU A 19 -0.30 -5.60 9.32
N TRP A 20 0.55 -5.52 10.34
CA TRP A 20 1.28 -4.29 10.64
C TRP A 20 2.24 -3.88 9.52
N ALA A 21 2.91 -4.82 8.86
CA ALA A 21 3.76 -4.52 7.72
C ALA A 21 2.96 -3.94 6.54
N LEU A 22 1.75 -4.45 6.31
CA LEU A 22 0.84 -3.93 5.30
C LEU A 22 0.39 -2.50 5.63
N ASP A 23 0.03 -2.24 6.88
CA ASP A 23 -0.38 -0.90 7.32
C ASP A 23 0.77 0.11 7.27
N ALA A 24 1.98 -0.31 7.65
CA ALA A 24 3.19 0.51 7.50
C ALA A 24 3.46 0.85 6.02
N ALA A 25 3.32 -0.12 5.11
CA ALA A 25 3.47 0.11 3.68
C ALA A 25 2.41 1.07 3.12
N ARG A 26 1.15 0.96 3.58
CA ARG A 26 0.07 1.89 3.21
C ARG A 26 0.37 3.31 3.67
N GLN A 27 0.83 3.48 4.91
CA GLN A 27 1.19 4.77 5.46
C GLN A 27 2.39 5.39 4.74
N ALA A 28 3.39 4.58 4.39
CA ALA A 28 4.53 5.04 3.60
C ALA A 28 4.10 5.51 2.21
N LEU A 29 3.27 4.74 1.51
CA LEU A 29 2.73 5.12 0.20
C LEU A 29 1.89 6.40 0.26
N ALA A 30 1.06 6.56 1.29
CA ALA A 30 0.27 7.77 1.49
C ALA A 30 1.15 9.00 1.70
N ARG A 31 2.22 8.89 2.50
CA ARG A 31 3.21 9.96 2.67
C ARG A 31 3.91 10.31 1.36
N GLN A 32 4.32 9.29 0.59
CA GLN A 32 4.97 9.53 -0.70
C GLN A 32 4.04 10.18 -1.72
N ASN A 33 2.75 9.82 -1.73
CA ASN A 33 1.77 10.48 -2.59
C ASN A 33 1.63 11.98 -2.25
N ALA A 34 1.77 12.36 -0.98
CA ALA A 34 1.78 13.77 -0.60
C ALA A 34 3.03 14.48 -1.14
N VAL A 35 4.22 13.87 -0.99
CA VAL A 35 5.48 14.39 -1.56
C VAL A 35 5.38 14.55 -3.08
N LEU A 36 4.84 13.54 -3.78
CA LEU A 36 4.63 13.59 -5.23
C LEU A 36 3.69 14.72 -5.63
N ALA A 37 2.60 14.93 -4.88
CA ALA A 37 1.67 16.03 -5.12
C ALA A 37 2.34 17.40 -4.91
N GLU A 38 3.16 17.55 -3.86
CA GLU A 38 3.94 18.77 -3.61
C GLU A 38 4.97 19.04 -4.72
N ALA A 39 5.69 18.01 -5.17
CA ALA A 39 6.62 18.11 -6.29
C ALA A 39 5.89 18.51 -7.60
N GLY A 40 4.71 17.95 -7.85
CA GLY A 40 3.87 18.32 -8.99
C GLY A 40 3.45 19.79 -8.95
N GLN A 41 3.02 20.27 -7.78
CA GLN A 41 2.69 21.69 -7.59
C GLN A 41 3.91 22.60 -7.76
N ALA A 42 5.09 22.19 -7.29
CA ALA A 42 6.34 22.92 -7.49
C ALA A 42 6.69 23.05 -8.98
N MET A 43 6.58 21.96 -9.73
CA MET A 43 6.78 21.96 -11.18
C MET A 43 5.81 22.90 -11.91
N ASP A 44 4.53 22.85 -11.56
CA ASP A 44 3.52 23.74 -12.15
C ASP A 44 3.76 25.21 -11.83
N ARG A 45 4.25 25.52 -10.62
CA ARG A 45 4.67 26.89 -10.26
C ARG A 45 5.86 27.33 -11.09
N ALA A 46 6.90 26.51 -11.22
CA ALA A 46 8.09 26.83 -12.01
C ALA A 46 7.74 27.09 -13.49
N ARG A 47 6.93 26.22 -14.10
CA ARG A 47 6.46 26.39 -15.49
C ARG A 47 5.66 27.67 -15.69
N ARG A 48 4.78 28.02 -14.74
CA ARG A 48 4.02 29.27 -14.80
C ARG A 48 4.93 30.49 -14.71
N GLN A 49 5.90 30.48 -13.80
CA GLN A 49 6.87 31.56 -13.67
C GLN A 49 7.72 31.73 -14.94
N GLU A 50 8.19 30.63 -15.51
CA GLU A 50 8.94 30.63 -16.78
C GLU A 50 8.09 31.21 -17.92
N SER A 51 6.86 30.74 -18.09
CA SER A 51 5.93 31.24 -19.12
C SER A 51 5.64 32.73 -18.96
N MET A 52 5.37 33.19 -17.73
CA MET A 52 5.15 34.61 -17.44
C MET A 52 6.39 35.45 -17.74
N ALA A 53 7.59 34.99 -17.35
CA ALA A 53 8.84 35.70 -17.60
C ALA A 53 9.15 35.78 -19.10
N GLN A 54 8.88 34.71 -19.86
CA GLN A 54 9.02 34.70 -21.32
C GLN A 54 8.04 35.67 -22.00
N GLN A 55 6.79 35.73 -21.54
CA GLN A 55 5.80 36.68 -22.05
C GLN A 55 6.20 38.12 -21.76
N GLN A 56 6.69 38.40 -20.55
CA GLN A 56 7.22 39.72 -20.18
C GLN A 56 8.41 40.12 -21.06
N ALA A 57 9.37 39.22 -21.27
CA ALA A 57 10.52 39.46 -22.14
C ALA A 57 10.10 39.76 -23.59
N ARG A 58 9.11 39.04 -24.12
CA ARG A 58 8.54 39.29 -25.47
C ARG A 58 7.84 40.65 -25.55
N ALA A 59 7.06 41.01 -24.53
CA ALA A 59 6.36 42.30 -24.48
C ALA A 59 7.34 43.48 -24.45
N LEU A 60 8.44 43.35 -23.70
CA LEU A 60 9.50 44.37 -23.67
C LEU A 60 10.17 44.53 -25.05
N GLY A 61 10.39 43.45 -25.78
CA GLY A 61 10.94 43.50 -27.15
C GLY A 61 9.98 44.07 -28.20
N ALA A 62 8.67 43.87 -28.04
CA ALA A 62 7.65 44.37 -28.96
C ALA A 62 7.41 45.89 -28.88
N GLY A 63 7.83 46.53 -27.78
CA GLY A 63 7.65 47.97 -27.56
C GLY A 63 8.48 48.88 -28.46
N GLY A 64 9.36 48.34 -29.30
CA GLY A 64 10.16 49.08 -30.28
C GLY A 64 11.25 49.99 -29.71
N SER A 65 11.34 50.13 -28.38
CA SER A 65 12.40 50.84 -27.70
C SER A 65 13.64 49.93 -27.55
N ALA A 66 14.81 50.48 -27.87
CA ALA A 66 16.07 49.78 -27.64
C ALA A 66 16.25 49.59 -26.12
N LEU A 67 16.16 48.34 -25.66
CA LEU A 67 16.44 48.02 -24.26
C LEU A 67 17.94 48.23 -23.98
N PRO A 68 18.29 48.83 -22.82
CA PRO A 68 19.67 48.84 -22.37
C PRO A 68 20.24 47.42 -22.30
N LEU A 69 21.46 47.22 -22.81
CA LEU A 69 22.14 45.91 -22.83
C LEU A 69 22.13 45.22 -21.44
N GLN A 70 22.28 46.01 -20.37
CA GLN A 70 22.23 45.52 -19.00
C GLN A 70 20.87 44.87 -18.64
N GLN A 71 19.76 45.44 -19.08
CA GLN A 71 18.42 44.90 -18.83
C GLN A 71 18.20 43.59 -19.60
N LEU A 72 18.68 43.51 -20.85
CA LEU A 72 18.66 42.28 -21.64
C LEU A 72 19.45 41.15 -20.96
N LEU A 73 20.66 41.45 -20.46
CA LEU A 73 21.49 40.47 -19.74
C LEU A 73 20.82 40.01 -18.43
N GLN A 74 20.18 40.92 -17.70
CA GLN A 74 19.43 40.57 -16.48
C GLN A 74 18.24 39.66 -16.78
N HIS A 75 17.46 39.95 -17.82
CA HIS A 75 16.36 39.08 -18.24
C HIS A 75 16.82 37.71 -18.70
N GLY A 76 17.92 37.64 -19.47
CA GLY A 76 18.53 36.37 -19.88
C GLY A 76 18.90 35.51 -18.68
N ARG A 77 19.66 36.08 -17.72
CA ARG A 77 20.04 35.37 -16.48
C ARG A 77 18.83 34.92 -15.66
N TYR A 78 17.77 35.73 -15.61
CA TYR A 78 16.56 35.37 -14.88
C TYR A 78 15.81 34.21 -15.54
N LEU A 79 15.70 34.21 -16.87
CA LEU A 79 15.11 33.11 -17.63
C LEU A 79 15.94 31.83 -17.50
N ASP A 80 17.26 31.92 -17.56
CA ASP A 80 18.16 30.78 -17.34
C ASP A 80 17.98 30.19 -15.93
N TRP A 81 17.89 31.05 -14.91
CA TRP A 81 17.63 30.63 -13.54
C TRP A 81 16.26 29.93 -13.39
N LEU A 82 15.21 30.47 -14.02
CA LEU A 82 13.89 29.82 -14.04
C LEU A 82 13.90 28.47 -14.76
N GLY A 83 14.64 28.37 -15.88
CA GLY A 83 14.82 27.11 -16.60
C GLY A 83 15.51 26.05 -15.74
N GLN A 84 16.56 26.44 -15.01
CA GLN A 84 17.23 25.56 -14.04
C GLN A 84 16.29 25.14 -12.90
N ALA A 85 15.50 26.06 -12.37
CA ALA A 85 14.51 25.76 -11.33
C ALA A 85 13.43 24.79 -11.82
N ALA A 86 12.93 24.96 -13.05
CA ALA A 86 11.97 24.05 -13.66
C ALA A 86 12.57 22.66 -13.91
N GLN A 87 13.83 22.60 -14.36
CA GLN A 87 14.53 21.32 -14.54
C GLN A 87 14.73 20.59 -13.20
N ALA A 88 15.14 21.30 -12.15
CA ALA A 88 15.27 20.74 -10.80
C ALA A 88 13.92 20.23 -10.26
N ALA A 89 12.84 20.98 -10.45
CA ALA A 89 11.50 20.54 -10.05
C ALA A 89 11.03 19.30 -10.84
N ALA A 90 11.39 19.20 -12.12
CA ALA A 90 11.09 18.01 -12.94
C ALA A 90 11.84 16.77 -12.43
N GLN A 91 13.11 16.93 -12.07
CA GLN A 91 13.92 15.84 -11.49
C GLN A 91 13.32 15.36 -10.17
N GLN A 92 12.98 16.29 -9.27
CA GLN A 92 12.33 15.94 -8.00
C GLN A 92 10.99 15.21 -8.20
N LEU A 93 10.20 15.61 -9.20
CA LEU A 93 8.95 14.94 -9.53
C LEU A 93 9.18 13.51 -10.03
N ASP A 94 10.21 13.31 -10.87
CA ASP A 94 10.56 11.99 -11.38
C ASP A 94 11.08 11.07 -10.26
N GLU A 95 12.00 11.57 -9.42
CA GLU A 95 12.52 10.85 -8.24
C GLU A 95 11.38 10.46 -7.28
N ALA A 96 10.50 11.40 -6.94
CA ALA A 96 9.34 11.12 -6.10
C ALA A 96 8.40 10.06 -6.73
N GLY A 97 8.29 10.06 -8.07
CA GLY A 97 7.56 9.07 -8.84
C GLY A 97 8.18 7.67 -8.70
N GLN A 98 9.48 7.54 -8.94
CA GLN A 98 10.21 6.28 -8.82
C GLN A 98 10.11 5.70 -7.39
N GLU A 99 10.21 6.54 -6.37
CA GLU A 99 10.02 6.12 -4.97
C GLU A 99 8.58 5.63 -4.71
N ARG A 100 7.57 6.31 -5.28
CA ARG A 100 6.17 5.89 -5.20
C ARG A 100 5.95 4.53 -5.87
N ASP A 101 6.59 4.28 -7.01
CA ASP A 101 6.59 2.99 -7.70
C ASP A 101 7.19 1.88 -6.83
N ALA A 102 8.34 2.14 -6.21
CA ALA A 102 8.99 1.20 -5.30
C ALA A 102 8.11 0.86 -4.09
N LEU A 103 7.51 1.87 -3.45
CA LEU A 103 6.60 1.67 -2.30
C LEU A 103 5.33 0.92 -2.69
N ALA A 104 4.77 1.17 -3.88
CA ALA A 104 3.64 0.41 -4.40
C ALA A 104 4.00 -1.08 -4.59
N GLY A 105 5.23 -1.36 -5.05
CA GLY A 105 5.77 -2.72 -5.11
C GLY A 105 5.84 -3.38 -3.73
N GLN A 106 6.35 -2.67 -2.72
CA GLN A 106 6.41 -3.17 -1.34
C GLN A 106 5.01 -3.45 -0.76
N LEU A 107 4.04 -2.56 -1.02
CA LEU A 107 2.65 -2.75 -0.62
C LEU A 107 2.06 -4.03 -1.22
N ALA A 108 2.29 -4.28 -2.51
CA ALA A 108 1.81 -5.48 -3.19
C ALA A 108 2.43 -6.76 -2.59
N VAL A 109 3.72 -6.73 -2.24
CA VAL A 109 4.39 -7.86 -1.57
C VAL A 109 3.81 -8.10 -0.17
N ALA A 110 3.61 -7.05 0.62
CA ALA A 110 3.02 -7.15 1.96
C ALA A 110 1.60 -7.74 1.91
N GLN A 111 0.78 -7.29 0.95
CA GLN A 111 -0.57 -7.82 0.73
C GLN A 111 -0.55 -9.31 0.41
N ARG A 112 0.28 -9.74 -0.57
CA ARG A 112 0.38 -11.16 -0.94
C ARG A 112 0.84 -12.03 0.24
N ALA A 113 1.75 -11.52 1.07
CA ALA A 113 2.22 -12.23 2.25
C ALA A 113 1.08 -12.43 3.27
N LEU A 114 0.28 -11.40 3.54
CA LEU A 114 -0.89 -11.51 4.42
C LEU A 114 -1.94 -12.47 3.85
N ASP A 115 -2.25 -12.35 2.55
CA ASP A 115 -3.21 -13.23 1.87
C ASP A 115 -2.79 -14.71 1.91
N GLY A 116 -1.48 -14.98 1.86
CA GLY A 116 -0.93 -16.32 2.05
C GLY A 116 -1.24 -16.89 3.44
N VAL A 117 -1.01 -16.10 4.49
CA VAL A 117 -1.27 -16.49 5.88
C VAL A 117 -2.77 -16.66 6.14
N GLU A 118 -3.63 -15.80 5.59
CA GLU A 118 -5.09 -15.91 5.72
C GLU A 118 -5.64 -17.13 4.99
N ARG A 119 -5.11 -17.47 3.81
CA ARG A 119 -5.48 -18.72 3.10
C ARG A 119 -5.10 -19.95 3.92
N HIS A 120 -3.89 -19.97 4.47
CA HIS A 120 -3.46 -21.07 5.34
C HIS A 120 -4.35 -21.17 6.60
N ARG A 121 -4.67 -20.05 7.25
CA ARG A 121 -5.60 -20.00 8.40
C ARG A 121 -6.96 -20.63 8.07
N LYS A 122 -7.52 -20.33 6.90
CA LYS A 122 -8.78 -20.93 6.44
C LYS A 122 -8.66 -22.45 6.27
N GLN A 123 -7.56 -22.94 5.68
CA GLN A 123 -7.31 -24.38 5.52
C GLN A 123 -7.18 -25.10 6.88
N VAL A 124 -6.39 -24.56 7.80
CA VAL A 124 -6.22 -25.14 9.15
C VAL A 124 -7.55 -25.14 9.91
N ARG A 125 -8.37 -24.08 9.78
CA ARG A 125 -9.70 -24.03 10.38
C ARG A 125 -10.64 -25.10 9.82
N GLN A 126 -10.64 -25.30 8.51
CA GLN A 126 -11.43 -26.36 7.88
C GLN A 126 -10.99 -27.75 8.34
N ALA A 127 -9.68 -27.99 8.43
CA ALA A 127 -9.14 -29.25 8.95
C ALA A 127 -9.57 -29.48 10.40
N PHE A 128 -9.50 -28.45 11.25
CA PHE A 128 -9.98 -28.51 12.64
C PHE A 128 -11.47 -28.87 12.73
N GLN A 129 -12.32 -28.22 11.92
CA GLN A 129 -13.77 -28.52 11.88
C GLN A 129 -14.05 -29.96 11.45
N ARG A 130 -13.33 -30.47 10.45
CA ARG A 130 -13.46 -31.86 10.01
C ARG A 130 -13.06 -32.84 11.10
N ALA A 131 -11.94 -32.60 11.78
CA ALA A 131 -11.48 -33.44 12.89
C ALA A 131 -12.49 -33.44 14.05
N GLN A 132 -13.07 -32.28 14.37
CA GLN A 132 -14.11 -32.17 15.39
C GLN A 132 -15.36 -32.98 15.00
N ALA A 133 -15.86 -32.84 13.78
CA ALA A 133 -17.03 -33.59 13.30
C ALA A 133 -16.79 -35.11 13.31
N GLN A 134 -15.57 -35.55 12.96
CA GLN A 134 -15.20 -36.98 13.02
C GLN A 134 -15.17 -37.50 14.46
N GLU A 135 -14.67 -36.71 15.40
CA GLU A 135 -14.64 -37.08 16.82
C GLU A 135 -16.06 -37.15 17.41
N GLU A 136 -16.92 -36.18 17.09
CA GLU A 136 -18.33 -36.18 17.50
C GLU A 136 -19.08 -37.39 16.93
N ALA A 137 -18.83 -37.75 15.67
CA ALA A 137 -19.41 -38.95 15.05
C ALA A 137 -18.95 -40.24 15.76
N ARG A 138 -17.65 -40.37 16.06
CA ARG A 138 -17.12 -41.52 16.81
C ARG A 138 -17.74 -41.65 18.20
N GLN A 139 -17.86 -40.54 18.92
CA GLN A 139 -18.50 -40.52 20.23
C GLN A 139 -19.97 -40.94 20.16
N ALA A 140 -20.69 -40.52 19.11
CA ALA A 140 -22.08 -40.95 18.88
C ALA A 140 -22.17 -42.46 18.59
N ASP A 141 -21.28 -42.99 17.74
CA ASP A 141 -21.21 -44.42 17.42
C ASP A 141 -20.88 -45.27 18.66
N ASP A 142 -19.93 -44.83 19.49
CA ASP A 142 -19.56 -45.50 20.75
C ASP A 142 -20.75 -45.53 21.72
N LEU A 143 -21.46 -44.41 21.88
CA LEU A 143 -22.67 -44.33 22.71
C LEU A 143 -23.78 -45.24 22.19
N TRP A 144 -23.98 -45.28 20.87
CA TRP A 144 -24.94 -46.20 20.26
C TRP A 144 -24.57 -47.66 20.54
N GLY A 145 -23.30 -48.04 20.39
CA GLY A 145 -22.81 -49.37 20.68
C GLY A 145 -23.05 -49.79 22.13
N VAL A 146 -22.81 -48.90 23.09
CA VAL A 146 -23.09 -49.13 24.52
C VAL A 146 -24.58 -49.36 24.78
N LEU A 147 -25.46 -48.55 24.19
CA LEU A 147 -26.91 -48.68 24.34
C LEU A 147 -27.42 -50.00 23.75
N GLN A 148 -26.92 -50.43 22.59
CA GLN A 148 -27.28 -51.71 21.98
C GLN A 148 -26.82 -52.89 22.83
N ALA A 149 -25.57 -52.86 23.32
CA ALA A 149 -25.03 -53.90 24.19
C ALA A 149 -25.85 -54.06 25.48
N ALA A 150 -26.29 -52.95 26.09
CA ALA A 150 -27.17 -52.97 27.25
C ALA A 150 -28.54 -53.60 26.93
N ARG A 151 -29.13 -53.29 25.78
CA ARG A 151 -30.42 -53.86 25.34
C ARG A 151 -30.35 -55.38 25.16
N SER A 152 -29.28 -55.90 24.56
CA SER A 152 -29.09 -57.35 24.36
C SER A 152 -28.88 -58.13 25.66
N ARG A 153 -28.42 -57.50 26.76
CA ARG A 153 -28.23 -58.18 28.06
C ARG A 153 -29.52 -58.35 28.88
N HIS A 154 -30.56 -57.59 28.60
CA HIS A 154 -31.85 -57.66 29.31
C HIS A 154 -32.93 -58.47 28.56
N GLY A 155 -32.59 -59.06 27.42
CA GLY A 155 -33.49 -59.87 26.60
C GLY A 155 -33.36 -61.39 26.79
N ASN A 156 -32.53 -61.84 27.73
CA ASN A 156 -32.45 -63.21 28.24
C ASN A 156 -32.93 -63.23 29.69
#